data_AF-A0A920LKX4-F1
#
_entry.id   AF-A0A920LKX4-F1
#
_cell.length_a   1.000
_cell.length_b   1.000
_cell.length_c   1.000
_cell.angle_alpha   90.00
_cell.angle_beta   90.00
_cell.angle_gamma   90.00
#
_symmetry.space_group_name_H-M   'P 1'
#
loop_
_entity.id
_entity.type
_entity.pdbx_description
1 polymer ?
#
loop_
_entity_poly.entity_id
_entity_poly.type
_entity_poly.pdbx_seq_one_letter_code
_entity_poly.pdbx_strand_id
1 'polypeptide(L)'
;MSKSKSESRVLDVFGPNLVIETNGPVGLGGPIAYQIYATTDKGAKWQQALHGSGLASMEADHTLEIQTGKLNKKGSISYMAMAHNGDMCMTAENGWIRIYGSNIVLEADKELLLQGKKVILGNADGTTEQTEVVGTKIAIGAGSQEVIVLGSQKISRSSKGLFIKKCYN
;
A
#
# COMPACT_ATOMS: atom_id res chain seq x y z
N MET A 1 16.39 -23.18 -40.37
CA MET A 1 16.65 -21.83 -40.93
C MET A 1 16.48 -20.82 -39.81
N SER A 2 17.61 -20.34 -39.31
CA SER A 2 17.73 -19.30 -38.28
C SER A 2 17.20 -17.98 -38.84
N LYS A 3 16.13 -17.43 -38.26
CA LYS A 3 15.80 -16.02 -38.44
C LYS A 3 16.55 -15.24 -37.37
N SER A 4 17.69 -14.68 -37.73
CA SER A 4 18.33 -13.60 -36.97
C SER A 4 17.42 -12.38 -37.01
N LYS A 5 16.51 -12.26 -36.04
CA LYS A 5 15.89 -10.98 -35.72
C LYS A 5 16.90 -10.18 -34.91
N SER A 6 17.79 -9.49 -35.61
CA SER A 6 18.32 -8.23 -35.08
C SER A 6 17.12 -7.28 -35.08
N GLU A 7 16.30 -7.34 -34.03
CA GLU A 7 15.22 -6.36 -33.84
C GLU A 7 15.92 -5.03 -33.62
N SER A 8 15.87 -4.15 -34.63
CA SER A 8 16.65 -2.92 -34.68
C SER A 8 16.32 -2.09 -33.45
N ARG A 9 17.25 -2.08 -32.49
CA ARG A 9 17.23 -1.18 -31.34
C ARG A 9 17.12 0.25 -31.87
N VAL A 10 16.14 0.99 -31.37
CA VAL A 10 15.95 2.40 -31.70
C VAL A 10 16.17 3.22 -30.45
N LEU A 11 16.92 4.31 -30.59
CA LEU A 11 17.26 5.25 -29.54
C LEU A 11 16.96 6.66 -30.03
N ASP A 12 15.96 7.29 -29.42
CA ASP A 12 15.68 8.71 -29.62
C ASP A 12 16.16 9.48 -28.40
N VAL A 13 17.15 10.34 -28.60
CA VAL A 13 17.84 11.09 -27.53
C VAL A 13 17.42 12.56 -27.58
N PHE A 14 16.82 13.04 -26.50
CA PHE A 14 16.31 14.39 -26.34
C PHE A 14 17.21 15.20 -25.42
N GLY A 15 18.32 15.69 -25.98
CA GLY A 15 19.36 16.38 -25.21
C GLY A 15 20.16 15.41 -24.31
N PRO A 16 20.91 15.91 -23.33
CA PRO A 16 21.79 15.08 -22.50
C PRO A 16 21.05 14.16 -21.52
N ASN A 17 19.77 14.44 -21.26
CA ASN A 17 19.09 13.99 -20.03
C ASN A 17 17.87 13.09 -20.26
N LEU A 18 17.42 12.88 -21.51
CA LEU A 18 16.22 12.09 -21.80
C LEU A 18 16.43 11.19 -23.01
N VAL A 19 16.07 9.91 -22.85
CA VAL A 19 16.14 8.90 -23.91
C VAL A 19 14.83 8.11 -23.95
N ILE A 20 14.35 7.86 -25.16
CA ILE A 20 13.31 6.86 -25.43
C ILE A 20 13.98 5.72 -26.21
N GLU A 21 13.81 4.50 -25.73
CA GLU A 21 14.47 3.33 -26.28
C GLU A 21 13.47 2.20 -26.53
N THR A 22 13.58 1.52 -27.67
CA THR A 22 12.82 0.30 -27.98
C THR A 22 13.76 -0.84 -28.36
N ASN A 23 13.37 -2.07 -28.06
CA ASN A 23 14.20 -3.28 -28.27
C ASN A 23 15.59 -3.15 -27.61
N GLY A 24 15.58 -2.65 -26.37
CA GLY A 24 16.79 -2.44 -25.58
C GLY A 24 17.45 -3.75 -25.15
N PRO A 25 18.73 -3.71 -24.73
CA PRO A 25 19.44 -4.90 -24.27
C PRO A 25 18.74 -5.56 -23.08
N VAL A 26 18.96 -6.88 -22.93
CA VAL A 26 18.30 -7.72 -21.93
C VAL A 26 18.69 -7.31 -20.50
N GLY A 27 17.69 -7.00 -19.67
CA GLY A 27 17.83 -6.81 -18.22
C GLY A 27 17.28 -8.02 -17.43
N LEU A 28 17.18 -7.89 -16.11
CA LEU A 28 16.70 -8.97 -15.21
C LEU A 28 15.29 -9.52 -15.56
N GLY A 29 14.43 -8.73 -16.22
CA GLY A 29 13.08 -9.13 -16.65
C GLY A 29 12.96 -9.61 -18.11
N GLY A 30 14.08 -9.84 -18.80
CA GLY A 30 14.10 -10.11 -20.25
C GLY A 30 14.43 -8.86 -21.10
N PRO A 31 14.38 -8.96 -22.44
CA PRO A 31 14.58 -7.82 -23.32
C PRO A 31 13.58 -6.70 -23.01
N ILE A 32 14.04 -5.45 -23.02
CA ILE A 32 13.17 -4.28 -22.83
C ILE A 32 12.41 -4.05 -24.15
N ALA A 33 11.09 -4.14 -24.11
CA ALA A 33 10.24 -3.83 -25.26
C ALA A 33 10.31 -2.32 -25.55
N TYR A 34 10.10 -1.50 -24.51
CA TYR A 34 10.42 -0.07 -24.55
C TYR A 34 10.77 0.46 -23.15
N GLN A 35 11.49 1.59 -23.12
CA GLN A 35 11.65 2.41 -21.93
C GLN A 35 11.70 3.91 -22.25
N ILE A 36 11.26 4.71 -21.28
CA ILE A 36 11.53 6.14 -21.20
C ILE A 36 12.45 6.33 -19.99
N TYR A 37 13.63 6.87 -20.23
CA TYR A 37 14.67 7.01 -19.22
C TYR A 37 15.17 8.45 -19.16
N ALA A 38 15.27 9.01 -17.96
CA ALA A 38 15.76 10.37 -17.74
C ALA A 38 16.76 10.45 -16.59
N THR A 39 17.71 11.37 -16.72
CA THR A 39 18.70 11.71 -15.69
C THR A 39 18.70 13.19 -15.38
N THR A 40 18.89 13.52 -14.11
CA THR A 40 19.21 14.89 -13.70
C THR A 40 20.71 15.16 -13.80
N ASP A 41 21.12 16.43 -13.76
CA ASP A 41 22.52 16.83 -13.72
C ASP A 41 23.27 16.29 -12.48
N LYS A 42 22.54 15.91 -11.44
CA LYS A 42 23.07 15.30 -10.21
C LYS A 42 23.06 13.76 -10.24
N GLY A 43 22.71 13.16 -11.39
CA GLY A 43 22.75 11.71 -11.60
C GLY A 43 21.54 10.93 -11.10
N ALA A 44 20.53 11.58 -10.50
CA ALA A 44 19.28 10.92 -10.13
C ALA A 44 18.48 10.50 -11.37
N LYS A 45 17.86 9.33 -11.31
CA LYS A 45 17.21 8.66 -12.45
C LYS A 45 15.71 8.54 -12.29
N TRP A 46 15.04 8.57 -13.44
CA TRP A 46 13.66 8.14 -13.62
C TRP A 46 13.61 7.14 -14.78
N GLN A 47 12.86 6.06 -14.60
CA GLN A 47 12.62 5.07 -15.65
C GLN A 47 11.16 4.62 -15.63
N GLN A 48 10.56 4.58 -16.82
CA GLN A 48 9.32 3.85 -17.08
C GLN A 48 9.63 2.80 -18.16
N ALA A 49 9.30 1.54 -17.93
CA ALA A 49 9.67 0.46 -18.85
C ALA A 49 8.55 -0.57 -19.01
N LEU A 50 8.53 -1.21 -20.19
CA LEU A 50 7.82 -2.47 -20.45
C LEU A 50 8.84 -3.54 -20.86
N HIS A 51 8.85 -4.65 -20.13
CA HIS A 51 9.70 -5.79 -20.41
C HIS A 51 9.00 -6.78 -21.33
N GLY A 52 9.78 -7.58 -22.07
CA GLY A 52 9.25 -8.64 -22.95
C GLY A 52 8.45 -9.73 -22.22
N SER A 53 8.59 -9.83 -20.89
CA SER A 53 7.75 -10.67 -20.03
C SER A 53 6.32 -10.14 -19.83
N GLY A 54 6.04 -8.88 -20.19
CA GLY A 54 4.78 -8.19 -19.93
C GLY A 54 4.77 -7.35 -18.66
N LEU A 55 5.86 -7.34 -17.88
CA LEU A 55 6.00 -6.48 -16.70
C LEU A 55 6.16 -5.01 -17.13
N ALA A 56 5.28 -4.14 -16.63
CA ALA A 56 5.47 -2.70 -16.69
C ALA A 56 5.98 -2.18 -15.34
N SER A 57 6.97 -1.27 -15.35
CA SER A 57 7.56 -0.70 -14.14
C SER A 57 7.72 0.83 -14.22
N MET A 58 7.77 1.45 -13.03
CA MET A 58 8.12 2.85 -12.81
C MET A 58 9.12 2.91 -11.67
N GLU A 59 10.30 3.48 -11.91
CA GLU A 59 11.42 3.51 -10.98
C GLU A 59 11.95 4.94 -10.85
N ALA A 60 12.08 5.40 -9.61
CA ALA A 60 12.65 6.71 -9.28
C ALA A 60 13.71 6.53 -8.19
N ASP A 61 14.89 7.13 -8.37
CA ASP A 61 15.96 7.08 -7.35
C ASP A 61 15.58 7.85 -6.06
N HIS A 62 14.64 8.79 -6.18
CA HIS A 62 14.17 9.64 -5.10
C HIS A 62 12.64 9.49 -4.96
N THR A 63 11.91 10.60 -4.82
CA THR A 63 10.46 10.57 -4.60
C THR A 63 9.70 10.51 -5.93
N LEU A 64 8.79 9.54 -6.05
CA LEU A 64 7.71 9.54 -7.04
C LEU A 64 6.44 10.12 -6.41
N GLU A 65 5.88 11.14 -7.03
CA GLU A 65 4.61 11.74 -6.62
C GLU A 65 3.55 11.59 -7.72
N ILE A 66 2.35 11.14 -7.34
CA ILE A 66 1.18 11.05 -8.23
C ILE A 66 0.15 12.06 -7.77
N GLN A 67 0.05 13.19 -8.46
CA GLN A 67 -0.93 14.24 -8.19
C GLN A 67 -2.06 14.20 -9.23
N THR A 68 -3.31 14.19 -8.77
CA THR A 68 -4.50 14.12 -9.63
C THR A 68 -5.61 15.03 -9.13
N GLY A 69 -6.64 15.27 -9.94
CA GLY A 69 -7.87 15.91 -9.47
C GLY A 69 -7.84 17.42 -9.27
N LYS A 70 -6.75 18.13 -9.66
CA LYS A 70 -6.58 19.58 -9.43
C LYS A 70 -7.75 20.44 -9.90
N LEU A 71 -8.44 20.03 -10.96
CA LEU A 71 -9.61 20.72 -11.53
C LEU A 71 -10.90 19.89 -11.41
N ASN A 72 -10.89 18.83 -10.60
CA ASN A 72 -12.04 17.93 -10.45
C ASN A 72 -13.09 18.50 -9.49
N LYS A 73 -14.34 18.06 -9.63
CA LYS A 73 -15.45 18.52 -8.79
C LYS A 73 -15.39 17.87 -7.42
N LYS A 74 -15.85 18.59 -6.39
CA LYS A 74 -16.00 18.05 -5.03
C LYS A 74 -16.84 16.76 -5.07
N GLY A 75 -16.37 15.71 -4.38
CA GLY A 75 -17.04 14.40 -4.30
C GLY A 75 -16.75 13.46 -5.47
N SER A 76 -15.99 13.88 -6.50
CA SER A 76 -15.59 13.01 -7.61
C SER A 76 -14.33 12.20 -7.28
N ILE A 77 -14.25 10.97 -7.79
CA ILE A 77 -13.04 10.14 -7.71
C ILE A 77 -11.98 10.77 -8.62
N SER A 78 -10.85 11.18 -8.04
CA SER A 78 -9.74 11.80 -8.78
C SER A 78 -8.61 10.83 -9.09
N TYR A 79 -8.50 9.74 -8.31
CA TYR A 79 -7.53 8.67 -8.47
C TYR A 79 -8.19 7.34 -8.14
N MET A 80 -7.94 6.33 -8.97
CA MET A 80 -8.42 4.96 -8.78
C MET A 80 -7.31 4.01 -9.17
N ALA A 81 -6.93 3.13 -8.25
CA ALA A 81 -6.03 2.00 -8.49
C ALA A 81 -6.82 0.71 -8.33
N MET A 82 -6.71 -0.20 -9.30
CA MET A 82 -7.49 -1.44 -9.31
C MET A 82 -6.65 -2.57 -9.93
N ALA A 83 -6.69 -3.74 -9.28
CA ALA A 83 -6.24 -5.00 -9.87
C ALA A 83 -7.47 -5.85 -10.17
N HIS A 84 -7.65 -6.28 -11.42
CA HIS A 84 -8.80 -7.11 -11.81
C HIS A 84 -8.66 -8.56 -11.33
N ASN A 85 -7.43 -9.07 -11.28
CA ASN A 85 -7.09 -10.41 -10.82
C ASN A 85 -5.75 -10.34 -10.06
N GLY A 86 -5.58 -11.19 -9.05
CA GLY A 86 -4.41 -11.19 -8.18
C GLY A 86 -4.46 -10.13 -7.08
N ASP A 87 -3.35 -9.98 -6.36
CA ASP A 87 -3.27 -9.13 -5.18
C ASP A 87 -2.71 -7.74 -5.50
N MET A 88 -3.20 -6.72 -4.78
CA MET A 88 -2.55 -5.42 -4.72
C MET A 88 -1.67 -5.37 -3.46
N CYS A 89 -0.36 -5.19 -3.65
CA CYS A 89 0.61 -5.16 -2.55
C CYS A 89 1.26 -3.77 -2.44
N MET A 90 1.39 -3.26 -1.21
CA MET A 90 2.11 -2.04 -0.88
C MET A 90 3.10 -2.34 0.24
N THR A 91 4.38 -2.00 0.03
CA THR A 91 5.46 -2.31 0.98
C THR A 91 6.34 -1.09 1.19
N ALA A 92 6.67 -0.82 2.46
CA ALA A 92 7.68 0.15 2.85
C ALA A 92 8.71 -0.54 3.75
N GLU A 93 9.81 -1.04 3.16
CA GLU A 93 10.81 -1.87 3.85
C GLU A 93 11.39 -1.19 5.09
N ASN A 94 11.71 0.11 4.97
CA ASN A 94 12.31 0.91 6.03
C ASN A 94 11.49 2.18 6.30
N GLY A 95 10.18 2.03 6.49
CA GLY A 95 9.32 3.20 6.64
C GLY A 95 7.87 2.88 7.03
N TRP A 96 6.99 3.82 6.71
CA TRP A 96 5.56 3.78 7.05
C TRP A 96 4.72 3.86 5.79
N ILE A 97 3.66 3.06 5.73
CA ILE A 97 2.52 3.32 4.84
C ILE A 97 1.57 4.26 5.58
N ARG A 98 1.31 5.44 5.02
CA ARG A 98 0.43 6.46 5.61
C ARG A 98 -0.80 6.63 4.75
N ILE A 99 -1.98 6.39 5.32
CA ILE A 99 -3.28 6.61 4.68
C ILE A 99 -3.99 7.69 5.50
N TYR A 100 -4.35 8.79 4.84
CA TYR A 100 -5.00 9.93 5.49
C TYR A 100 -6.15 10.44 4.63
N GLY A 101 -7.26 10.74 5.29
CA GLY A 101 -8.46 11.31 4.70
C GLY A 101 -9.43 11.66 5.82
N SER A 102 -10.44 12.48 5.52
CA SER A 102 -11.51 12.78 6.49
C SER A 102 -12.32 11.54 6.86
N ASN A 103 -12.49 10.61 5.92
CA ASN A 103 -13.07 9.28 6.15
C ASN A 103 -12.22 8.22 5.45
N ILE A 104 -11.99 7.08 6.11
CA ILE A 104 -11.28 5.91 5.56
C ILE A 104 -12.18 4.70 5.77
N VAL A 105 -12.39 3.91 4.71
CA VAL A 105 -13.15 2.65 4.75
C VAL A 105 -12.22 1.51 4.36
N LEU A 106 -12.13 0.48 5.21
CA LEU A 106 -11.43 -0.77 4.94
C LEU A 106 -12.47 -1.89 4.89
N GLU A 107 -12.76 -2.37 3.70
CA GLU A 107 -13.78 -3.39 3.45
C GLU A 107 -13.13 -4.67 2.90
N ALA A 108 -13.58 -5.81 3.42
CA ALA A 108 -13.17 -7.13 2.94
C ALA A 108 -14.38 -8.07 3.00
N ASP A 109 -14.59 -8.84 1.94
CA ASP A 109 -15.69 -9.82 1.83
C ASP A 109 -15.54 -10.98 2.83
N LYS A 110 -14.29 -11.40 3.10
CA LYS A 110 -14.00 -12.57 3.92
C LYS A 110 -13.33 -12.23 5.25
N GLU A 111 -12.20 -11.53 5.20
CA GLU A 111 -11.38 -11.28 6.38
C GLU A 111 -10.62 -9.95 6.26
N LEU A 112 -10.61 -9.18 7.34
CA LEU A 112 -9.68 -8.08 7.55
C LEU A 112 -8.68 -8.50 8.64
N LEU A 113 -7.44 -8.78 8.25
CA LEU A 113 -6.37 -9.22 9.15
C LEU A 113 -5.42 -8.06 9.48
N LEU A 114 -5.38 -7.64 10.74
CA LEU A 114 -4.47 -6.60 11.25
C LEU A 114 -3.42 -7.23 12.14
N GLN A 115 -2.14 -7.13 11.75
CA GLN A 115 -1.03 -7.79 12.44
C GLN A 115 0.15 -6.85 12.66
N GLY A 116 0.83 -7.05 13.80
CA GLY A 116 2.03 -6.32 14.17
C GLY A 116 2.41 -6.64 15.62
N LYS A 117 3.63 -6.29 16.02
CA LYS A 117 4.06 -6.44 17.42
C LYS A 117 3.20 -5.61 18.39
N LYS A 118 2.67 -4.47 17.91
CA LYS A 118 1.75 -3.58 18.61
C LYS A 118 0.70 -3.07 17.63
N VAL A 119 -0.58 -3.19 17.98
CA VAL A 119 -1.70 -2.62 17.24
C VAL A 119 -2.40 -1.61 18.15
N ILE A 120 -2.63 -0.39 17.64
CA ILE A 120 -3.33 0.69 18.35
C ILE A 120 -4.58 1.02 17.54
N LEU A 121 -5.74 0.99 18.18
CA LEU A 121 -7.02 1.41 17.59
C LEU A 121 -7.42 2.75 18.22
N GLY A 122 -7.28 3.83 17.46
CA GLY A 122 -7.40 5.21 17.91
C GLY A 122 -6.08 5.98 17.83
N ASN A 123 -6.08 7.22 18.31
CA ASN A 123 -4.96 8.13 18.33
C ASN A 123 -3.97 7.65 19.39
N ALA A 124 -2.70 7.55 19.00
CA ALA A 124 -1.64 7.06 19.87
C ALA A 124 -1.38 7.95 21.10
N ASP A 125 -1.81 9.21 21.05
CA ASP A 125 -1.74 10.18 22.15
C ASP A 125 -2.95 10.12 23.12
N GLY A 126 -3.91 9.22 22.87
CA GLY A 126 -5.09 9.03 23.71
C GLY A 126 -6.22 10.03 23.46
N THR A 127 -6.14 10.85 22.41
CA THR A 127 -7.16 11.88 22.12
C THR A 127 -8.38 11.36 21.34
N THR A 128 -8.47 10.05 21.09
CA THR A 128 -9.67 9.48 20.44
C THR A 128 -10.88 9.66 21.34
N GLU A 129 -11.89 10.34 20.81
CA GLU A 129 -13.17 10.55 21.49
C GLU A 129 -13.93 9.23 21.69
N GLN A 130 -13.98 8.38 20.66
CA GLN A 130 -14.74 7.14 20.69
C GLN A 130 -14.12 6.07 19.79
N THR A 131 -14.03 4.83 20.30
CA THR A 131 -13.69 3.62 19.53
C THR A 131 -14.79 2.60 19.75
N GLU A 132 -15.44 2.16 18.67
CA GLU A 132 -16.47 1.12 18.71
C GLU A 132 -15.97 -0.15 18.03
N VAL A 133 -16.13 -1.29 18.72
CA VAL A 133 -15.93 -2.62 18.13
C VAL A 133 -17.27 -3.34 18.23
N VAL A 134 -17.90 -3.59 17.08
CA VAL A 134 -19.23 -4.19 16.99
C VAL A 134 -19.12 -5.53 16.30
N GLY A 135 -19.68 -6.56 16.90
CA GLY A 135 -19.72 -7.89 16.32
C GLY A 135 -20.55 -8.84 17.17
N THR A 136 -20.96 -9.95 16.58
CA THR A 136 -21.65 -11.03 17.31
C THR A 136 -20.74 -11.71 18.34
N LYS A 137 -19.42 -11.63 18.14
CA LYS A 137 -18.40 -12.13 19.06
C LYS A 137 -17.16 -11.22 19.02
N ILE A 138 -16.70 -10.82 20.21
CA ILE A 138 -15.41 -10.13 20.40
C ILE A 138 -14.60 -10.97 21.39
N ALA A 139 -13.44 -11.45 20.96
CA ALA A 139 -12.53 -12.22 21.79
C ALA A 139 -11.28 -11.40 22.09
N ILE A 140 -10.99 -11.20 23.37
CA ILE A 140 -9.80 -10.49 23.85
C ILE A 140 -8.96 -11.51 24.62
N GLY A 141 -7.86 -11.95 24.02
CA GLY A 141 -6.90 -12.83 24.66
C GLY A 141 -5.78 -12.01 25.28
N ALA A 142 -5.73 -11.97 26.61
CA ALA A 142 -4.53 -11.54 27.33
C ALA A 142 -3.93 -12.82 27.93
N GLY A 143 -2.71 -13.20 27.52
CA GLY A 143 -2.09 -14.47 27.93
C GLY A 143 -1.91 -14.55 29.46
N SER A 144 -0.75 -14.14 29.96
CA SER A 144 -0.50 -13.92 31.40
C SER A 144 -0.77 -12.48 31.83
N GLN A 145 -1.30 -11.64 30.94
CA GLN A 145 -1.58 -10.23 31.21
C GLN A 145 -3.06 -10.00 31.57
N GLU A 146 -3.33 -8.89 32.26
CA GLU A 146 -4.67 -8.45 32.61
C GLU A 146 -5.28 -7.59 31.50
N VAL A 147 -6.59 -7.72 31.30
CA VAL A 147 -7.36 -6.73 30.52
C VAL A 147 -7.73 -5.59 31.46
N ILE A 148 -7.04 -4.45 31.32
CA ILE A 148 -7.27 -3.27 32.16
C ILE A 148 -8.28 -2.36 31.48
N VAL A 149 -9.40 -2.12 32.14
CA VAL A 149 -10.37 -1.08 31.75
C VAL A 149 -10.13 0.14 32.63
N LEU A 150 -9.43 1.14 32.10
CA LEU A 150 -9.09 2.36 32.83
C LEU A 150 -10.27 3.35 32.81
N GLY A 151 -10.55 3.99 33.94
CA GLY A 151 -11.51 5.10 34.01
C GLY A 151 -12.98 4.73 33.80
N SER A 152 -13.32 3.44 33.68
CA SER A 152 -14.72 3.04 33.53
C SER A 152 -15.50 3.29 34.83
N GLN A 153 -16.52 4.14 34.78
CA GLN A 153 -17.42 4.34 35.91
C GLN A 153 -18.40 3.17 36.11
N LYS A 154 -18.64 2.36 35.07
CA LYS A 154 -19.59 1.26 35.11
C LYS A 154 -19.32 0.22 34.02
N ILE A 155 -19.23 -1.05 34.40
CA ILE A 155 -19.48 -2.18 33.49
C ILE A 155 -20.92 -2.61 33.75
N SER A 156 -21.84 -2.26 32.85
CA SER A 156 -23.27 -2.56 33.02
C SER A 156 -23.77 -3.55 31.99
N ARG A 157 -24.67 -4.43 32.41
CA ARG A 157 -25.36 -5.41 31.56
C ARG A 157 -26.83 -5.04 31.42
N SER A 158 -27.42 -5.31 30.25
CA SER A 158 -28.87 -5.23 30.01
C SER A 158 -29.57 -6.59 30.10
N SER A 159 -28.84 -7.72 30.18
CA SER A 159 -29.41 -9.09 30.20
C SER A 159 -28.60 -10.14 31.00
N LYS A 160 -28.99 -11.43 30.93
CA LYS A 160 -28.76 -12.54 31.89
C LYS A 160 -27.32 -13.02 32.18
N GLY A 161 -26.26 -12.34 31.76
CA GLY A 161 -24.90 -12.82 32.06
C GLY A 161 -23.82 -11.76 31.96
N LEU A 162 -23.14 -11.48 33.08
CA LEU A 162 -21.78 -10.95 33.10
C LEU A 162 -20.97 -11.99 33.88
N PHE A 163 -20.23 -12.84 33.17
CA PHE A 163 -19.49 -13.94 33.77
C PHE A 163 -18.01 -13.58 33.81
N ILE A 164 -17.55 -13.11 34.96
CA ILE A 164 -16.13 -12.89 35.23
C ILE A 164 -15.67 -14.13 36.00
N LYS A 165 -15.08 -15.10 35.30
CA LYS A 165 -14.53 -16.31 35.94
C LYS A 165 -13.04 -16.10 36.15
N LYS A 166 -12.60 -16.02 37.41
CA LYS A 166 -11.18 -16.15 37.78
C LYS A 166 -10.78 -17.61 37.62
N CYS A 167 -9.87 -17.92 36.70
CA CYS A 167 -9.22 -19.23 36.65
C CYS A 167 -8.01 -19.19 37.61
N TYR A 168 -8.02 -20.04 38.62
CA TYR A 168 -6.88 -20.27 39.49
C TYR A 168 -5.96 -21.29 38.81
N ASN A 169 -4.66 -20.99 38.76
CA ASN A 169 -3.61 -22.01 38.74
C ASN A 169 -3.07 -22.11 40.16
#